data_AF-A0A3P7N8K5-F1
#
_entry.id   AF-A0A3P7N8K5-F1
#
_cell.length_a   1.000
_cell.length_b   1.000
_cell.length_c   1.000
_cell.angle_alpha   90.00
_cell.angle_beta   90.00
_cell.angle_gamma   90.00
#
_symmetry.space_group_name_H-M   'P 1'
#
loop_
_entity.id
_entity.type
_entity.pdbx_description
1 polymer ?
#
loop_
_entity_poly.entity_id
_entity_poly.type
_entity_poly.pdbx_seq_one_letter_code
_entity_poly.pdbx_strand_id
1 'polypeptide(L)'
;MAAFQDSCSFSGISVESVERPDLKCLLIYAVFVAVLKRFNMKFAFVDFEADNAVAELAIKLQCPVMSRDSDYFIFTNYWGDCGNYCCIQPIPFNASPKAFANGVCKTCTVSANSQKNSERCCYYLETTCFRPDQGSFSRLAAPLRPVFSVLCGNDYAPSGYFDLFSSEFCHKRCEVDENGFGYLRSSLIEDVRYSESAYMCARPLRQVIYSVLSQLAGDDKRGLRGLQGDSKNPYVQEVLRDKHMGLAVTKVILLKADLDSPQQMLKLHLGLQRKQSGLPNSLHSLVGAAFIVLTADQRKGQHSEGQRSPSSVASSPLVLAALAVSTAAFVLHQQETPQQKPEETWKVLSDRIQQQLSMLIPDDSSFIRLNFAFLHTYAQLQIAYATLVTLGDVLTANMPSSAEDHEEVGSLDTVSSCFPSGRRVHRLAVRLDHLSEVEREKEVCEVIFPRLLGRTSMRSFSQLVLSRAISTYTKVIRFLDGYLKDQKKASASTLVT
;
A
#
# COMPACT_ATOMS: atom_id res chain seq x y z
N MET A 1 20.26 -1.33 -39.87
CA MET A 1 21.36 -1.52 -38.89
C MET A 1 21.98 -0.16 -38.57
N ALA A 2 21.17 0.75 -38.01
CA ALA A 2 21.54 2.13 -37.64
C ALA A 2 20.48 2.71 -36.68
N ALA A 3 20.07 1.94 -35.67
CA ALA A 3 19.07 2.39 -34.68
C ALA A 3 19.28 1.74 -33.29
N PHE A 4 20.50 1.30 -32.98
CA PHE A 4 20.80 0.64 -31.70
C PHE A 4 22.17 1.04 -31.12
N GLN A 5 22.75 2.16 -31.55
CA GLN A 5 24.12 2.55 -31.18
C GLN A 5 24.34 4.02 -30.78
N ASP A 6 23.29 4.82 -30.59
CA ASP A 6 23.43 6.23 -30.18
C ASP A 6 23.01 6.50 -28.72
N SER A 7 23.50 5.70 -27.77
CA SER A 7 23.47 6.10 -26.36
C SER A 7 24.63 5.54 -25.53
N CYS A 8 25.84 5.66 -26.06
CA CYS A 8 27.07 5.59 -25.26
C CYS A 8 28.04 6.67 -25.74
N SER A 9 27.79 7.93 -25.37
CA SER A 9 28.83 8.94 -25.32
C SER A 9 28.75 9.70 -24.00
N PHE A 10 29.92 9.77 -23.37
CA PHE A 10 30.18 10.29 -22.04
C PHE A 10 29.99 11.82 -21.98
N SER A 11 29.76 12.33 -20.77
CA SER A 11 29.68 13.74 -20.34
C SER A 11 28.30 14.41 -20.41
N GLY A 12 27.75 14.67 -19.22
CA GLY A 12 26.48 15.37 -19.02
C GLY A 12 25.51 14.51 -18.21
N ILE A 13 25.71 14.46 -16.89
CA ILE A 13 24.79 13.81 -15.95
C ILE A 13 23.40 14.43 -16.15
N SER A 14 22.55 13.75 -16.93
CA SER A 14 21.15 14.11 -17.02
C SER A 14 20.50 13.61 -15.74
N VAL A 15 19.98 14.57 -14.98
CA VAL A 15 19.06 14.42 -13.84
C VAL A 15 18.51 13.00 -13.79
N GLU A 16 19.02 12.23 -12.82
CA GLU A 16 18.44 10.95 -12.45
C GLU A 16 16.93 11.13 -12.46
N SER A 17 16.25 10.43 -13.37
CA SER A 17 14.85 10.15 -13.23
C SER A 17 14.73 9.30 -11.97
N VAL A 18 14.75 9.97 -10.81
CA VAL A 18 14.45 9.38 -9.52
C VAL A 18 13.16 8.61 -9.75
N GLU A 19 13.26 7.29 -9.77
CA GLU A 19 12.11 6.40 -9.82
C GLU A 19 11.16 6.88 -8.73
N ARG A 20 10.07 7.52 -9.16
CA ARG A 20 9.06 8.03 -8.24
C ARG A 20 8.46 6.79 -7.58
N PRO A 21 8.59 6.60 -6.27
CA PRO A 21 8.00 5.42 -5.64
C PRO A 21 6.48 5.51 -5.78
N ASP A 22 5.93 4.60 -6.58
CA ASP A 22 4.50 4.44 -6.80
C ASP A 22 3.90 3.73 -5.58
N LEU A 23 3.48 4.52 -4.59
CA LEU A 23 2.79 4.06 -3.39
C LEU A 23 1.39 3.57 -3.77
N LYS A 24 1.26 2.29 -4.12
CA LYS A 24 -0.02 1.68 -4.51
C LYS A 24 -1.02 1.68 -3.34
N CYS A 25 -2.23 2.19 -3.60
CA CYS A 25 -3.36 2.11 -2.68
C CYS A 25 -3.81 0.65 -2.51
N LEU A 26 -3.83 0.13 -1.29
CA LEU A 26 -4.17 -1.28 -0.99
C LEU A 26 -5.56 -1.71 -1.51
N LEU A 27 -6.49 -0.77 -1.71
CA LEU A 27 -7.87 -1.03 -2.17
C LEU A 27 -8.04 -1.03 -3.70
N ILE A 28 -6.98 -0.70 -4.45
CA ILE A 28 -7.09 -0.57 -5.91
C ILE A 28 -7.66 -1.83 -6.57
N TYR A 29 -7.33 -3.01 -6.03
CA TYR A 29 -7.82 -4.29 -6.52
C TYR A 29 -9.32 -4.50 -6.26
N ALA A 30 -9.80 -4.16 -5.06
CA ALA A 30 -11.20 -4.33 -4.70
C ALA A 30 -12.11 -3.41 -5.54
N VAL A 31 -11.71 -2.15 -5.70
CA VAL A 31 -12.41 -1.17 -6.55
C VAL A 31 -12.40 -1.63 -8.01
N PHE A 32 -11.24 -2.09 -8.51
CA PHE A 32 -11.15 -2.57 -9.89
C PHE A 32 -12.06 -3.79 -10.14
N VAL A 33 -12.10 -4.76 -9.23
CA VAL A 33 -13.01 -5.92 -9.32
C VAL A 33 -14.48 -5.49 -9.28
N ALA A 34 -14.85 -4.53 -8.44
CA ALA A 34 -16.22 -3.99 -8.40
C ALA A 34 -16.62 -3.32 -9.72
N VAL A 35 -15.69 -2.57 -10.33
CA VAL A 35 -15.89 -1.97 -11.67
C VAL A 35 -16.07 -3.07 -12.71
N LEU A 36 -15.20 -4.08 -12.75
CA LEU A 36 -15.33 -5.20 -13.69
C LEU A 36 -16.69 -5.91 -13.56
N LYS A 37 -17.15 -6.18 -12.33
CA LYS A 37 -18.49 -6.75 -12.06
C LYS A 37 -19.61 -5.85 -12.60
N ARG A 38 -19.54 -4.54 -12.36
CA ARG A 38 -20.53 -3.57 -12.83
C ARG A 38 -20.63 -3.52 -14.36
N PHE A 39 -19.50 -3.68 -15.05
CA PHE A 39 -19.45 -3.75 -16.51
C PHE A 39 -19.72 -5.16 -17.07
N ASN A 40 -20.09 -6.13 -16.21
CA ASN A 40 -20.27 -7.53 -16.58
C ASN A 40 -19.05 -8.14 -17.31
N MET A 41 -17.85 -7.68 -16.93
CA MET A 41 -16.60 -8.21 -17.45
C MET A 41 -16.21 -9.47 -16.68
N LYS A 42 -15.81 -10.50 -17.41
CA LYS A 42 -15.27 -11.73 -16.81
C LYS A 42 -13.86 -11.46 -16.28
N PHE A 43 -13.59 -11.95 -15.08
CA PHE A 43 -12.27 -11.90 -14.46
C PHE A 43 -12.02 -13.23 -13.72
N ALA A 44 -10.75 -13.53 -13.48
CA ALA A 44 -10.32 -14.70 -12.74
C ALA A 44 -9.25 -14.29 -11.73
N PHE A 45 -9.19 -15.01 -10.61
CA PHE A 45 -8.07 -14.93 -9.68
C PHE A 45 -7.17 -16.14 -9.94
N VAL A 46 -5.87 -15.90 -9.86
CA VAL A 46 -4.84 -16.93 -9.96
C VAL A 46 -4.04 -16.93 -8.66
N ASP A 47 -3.57 -18.10 -8.25
CA ASP A 47 -2.85 -18.27 -6.98
C ASP A 47 -1.41 -17.72 -7.03
N PHE A 48 -0.91 -17.39 -8.22
CA PHE A 48 0.45 -16.93 -8.46
C PHE A 48 0.49 -15.89 -9.60
N GLU A 49 1.58 -15.77 -10.35
CA GLU A 49 1.68 -14.86 -11.49
C GLU A 49 0.62 -15.16 -12.55
N ALA A 50 -0.06 -14.09 -12.98
CA ALA A 50 -1.13 -14.18 -13.95
C ALA A 50 -0.60 -14.45 -15.37
N ASP A 51 0.66 -14.18 -15.66
CA ASP A 51 1.17 -14.16 -17.03
C ASP A 51 1.09 -15.53 -17.70
N ASN A 52 1.39 -16.60 -16.95
CA ASN A 52 1.25 -17.97 -17.46
C ASN A 52 -0.22 -18.34 -17.76
N ALA A 53 -1.12 -18.10 -16.80
CA ALA A 53 -2.54 -18.40 -16.96
C ALA A 53 -3.21 -17.56 -18.07
N VAL A 54 -2.80 -16.29 -18.19
CA VAL A 54 -3.26 -15.37 -19.23
C VAL A 54 -2.73 -15.83 -20.60
N ALA A 55 -1.46 -16.23 -20.69
CA ALA A 55 -0.89 -16.75 -21.93
C ALA A 55 -1.58 -18.05 -22.37
N GLU A 56 -1.77 -19.00 -21.45
CA GLU A 56 -2.48 -20.26 -21.73
C GLU A 56 -3.91 -20.00 -22.21
N LEU A 57 -4.64 -19.12 -21.52
CA LEU A 57 -6.00 -18.74 -21.89
C LEU A 57 -6.03 -18.08 -23.27
N ALA A 58 -5.09 -17.19 -23.57
CA ALA A 58 -4.99 -16.51 -24.86
C ALA A 58 -4.70 -17.48 -26.02
N ILE A 59 -3.81 -18.46 -25.81
CA ILE A 59 -3.55 -19.53 -26.79
C ILE A 59 -4.83 -20.34 -27.04
N LYS A 60 -5.49 -20.79 -25.97
CA LYS A 60 -6.70 -21.61 -26.03
C LYS A 60 -7.88 -20.89 -26.70
N LEU A 61 -8.02 -19.59 -26.45
CA LEU A 61 -9.06 -18.74 -27.04
C LEU A 61 -8.67 -18.16 -28.41
N GLN A 62 -7.44 -18.39 -28.87
CA GLN A 62 -6.86 -17.79 -30.08
C GLN A 62 -7.02 -16.26 -30.14
N CYS A 63 -6.74 -15.58 -29.02
CA CYS A 63 -6.85 -14.13 -28.89
C CYS A 63 -5.52 -13.49 -28.45
N PRO A 64 -5.32 -12.18 -28.70
CA PRO A 64 -4.12 -11.48 -28.23
C PRO A 64 -4.14 -11.26 -26.71
N VAL A 65 -2.96 -11.30 -26.10
CA VAL A 65 -2.75 -10.80 -24.74
C VAL A 65 -2.56 -9.29 -24.77
N MET A 66 -3.27 -8.53 -23.93
CA MET A 66 -2.99 -7.11 -23.75
C MET A 66 -2.09 -6.92 -22.52
N SER A 67 -0.81 -6.63 -22.74
CA SER A 67 0.15 -6.37 -21.66
C SER A 67 1.32 -5.49 -22.11
N ARG A 68 1.98 -4.85 -21.15
CA ARG A 68 3.30 -4.23 -21.35
C ARG A 68 4.44 -5.17 -20.98
N ASP A 69 4.13 -6.31 -20.38
CA ASP A 69 5.12 -7.23 -19.87
C ASP A 69 5.79 -8.02 -21.00
N SER A 70 7.10 -8.16 -20.90
CA SER A 70 7.92 -8.96 -21.82
C SER A 70 7.88 -10.46 -21.52
N ASP A 71 7.35 -10.87 -20.37
CA ASP A 71 7.29 -12.28 -20.00
C ASP A 71 6.37 -13.09 -20.92
N TYR A 72 5.40 -12.44 -21.56
CA TYR A 72 4.54 -13.10 -22.53
C TYR A 72 5.27 -13.64 -23.78
N PHE A 73 6.51 -13.21 -24.03
CA PHE A 73 7.31 -13.70 -25.16
C PHE A 73 7.92 -15.08 -24.92
N ILE A 74 8.04 -15.52 -23.67
CA ILE A 74 8.68 -16.80 -23.32
C ILE A 74 7.71 -17.99 -23.27
N PHE A 75 6.39 -17.75 -23.26
CA PHE A 75 5.37 -18.81 -23.12
C PHE A 75 4.95 -19.49 -24.44
N THR A 76 5.48 -19.05 -25.58
CA THR A 76 5.01 -19.47 -26.92
C THR A 76 5.31 -20.89 -27.35
N ASN A 77 5.98 -21.70 -26.53
CA ASN A 77 6.42 -23.03 -26.94
C ASN A 77 6.37 -24.12 -25.86
N TYR A 78 5.92 -23.78 -24.65
CA TYR A 78 5.60 -24.79 -23.64
C TYR A 78 4.36 -25.63 -24.04
N TRP A 79 3.52 -25.11 -24.95
CA TRP A 79 2.15 -25.61 -25.18
C TRP A 79 1.89 -26.20 -26.58
N GLY A 80 2.90 -26.33 -27.45
CA GLY A 80 2.75 -26.85 -28.82
C GLY A 80 2.57 -25.76 -29.90
N ASP A 81 1.78 -26.04 -30.95
CA ASP A 81 1.51 -25.08 -32.03
C ASP A 81 0.68 -23.89 -31.52
N CYS A 82 1.35 -22.76 -31.29
CA CYS A 82 0.74 -21.57 -30.68
C CYS A 82 -0.01 -20.66 -31.66
N GLY A 83 -0.20 -21.11 -32.91
CA GLY A 83 -1.05 -20.45 -33.89
C GLY A 83 -0.76 -18.95 -34.06
N ASN A 84 -1.77 -18.11 -33.81
CA ASN A 84 -1.69 -16.65 -33.94
C ASN A 84 -1.45 -15.91 -32.60
N TYR A 85 -0.87 -16.58 -31.61
CA TYR A 85 -0.55 -15.96 -30.34
C TYR A 85 0.29 -14.69 -30.53
N CYS A 86 -0.15 -13.60 -29.91
CA CYS A 86 0.53 -12.32 -29.96
C CYS A 86 0.19 -11.47 -28.75
N CYS A 87 1.08 -10.51 -28.47
CA CYS A 87 0.92 -9.54 -27.40
C CYS A 87 0.65 -8.17 -28.01
N ILE A 88 -0.36 -7.47 -27.52
CA ILE A 88 -0.65 -6.10 -27.91
C ILE A 88 -0.38 -5.16 -26.74
N GLN A 89 0.13 -3.98 -27.05
CA GLN A 89 0.27 -2.95 -26.02
C GLN A 89 -1.11 -2.47 -25.53
N PRO A 90 -1.23 -2.10 -24.24
CA PRO A 90 -2.45 -1.50 -23.72
C PRO A 90 -2.83 -0.27 -24.53
N ILE A 91 -4.10 -0.24 -24.94
CA ILE A 91 -4.63 0.84 -25.74
C ILE A 91 -4.68 2.11 -24.85
N PRO A 92 -4.11 3.24 -25.29
CA PRO A 92 -4.17 4.48 -24.54
C PRO A 92 -5.62 4.92 -24.25
N PHE A 93 -5.87 5.49 -23.07
CA PHE A 93 -7.21 5.97 -22.69
C PHE A 93 -7.77 7.03 -23.65
N ASN A 94 -6.90 7.78 -24.32
CA ASN A 94 -7.27 8.79 -25.31
C ASN A 94 -7.28 8.26 -26.76
N ALA A 95 -7.20 6.94 -26.97
CA ALA A 95 -7.25 6.36 -28.30
C ALA A 95 -8.64 6.59 -28.94
N SER A 96 -8.64 7.13 -30.16
CA SER A 96 -9.86 7.35 -30.93
C SER A 96 -10.12 6.19 -31.91
N PRO A 97 -11.38 5.72 -32.03
CA PRO A 97 -11.73 4.70 -33.01
C PRO A 97 -11.46 5.20 -34.44
N LYS A 98 -10.87 4.33 -35.27
CA LYS A 98 -10.60 4.57 -36.69
C LYS A 98 -11.56 3.75 -37.55
N ALA A 99 -12.02 4.33 -38.65
CA ALA A 99 -12.87 3.63 -39.62
C ALA A 99 -12.02 2.76 -40.56
N PHE A 100 -12.54 1.60 -40.95
CA PHE A 100 -11.92 0.81 -42.02
C PHE A 100 -12.05 1.53 -43.37
N ALA A 101 -11.04 1.41 -44.24
CA ALA A 101 -11.04 2.05 -45.56
C ALA A 101 -12.27 1.67 -46.41
N ASN A 102 -12.75 0.43 -46.29
CA ASN A 102 -13.93 -0.06 -47.01
C ASN A 102 -15.23 0.06 -46.18
N GLY A 103 -15.20 0.81 -45.08
CA GLY A 103 -16.32 0.95 -44.14
C GLY A 103 -16.64 -0.28 -43.29
N VAL A 104 -16.14 -1.47 -43.65
CA VAL A 104 -16.42 -2.74 -42.95
C VAL A 104 -15.15 -3.56 -42.72
N CYS A 105 -15.10 -4.34 -41.64
CA CYS A 105 -14.00 -5.27 -41.36
C CYS A 105 -14.15 -6.59 -42.12
N LYS A 106 -13.05 -7.35 -42.33
CA LYS A 106 -13.05 -8.62 -43.08
C LYS A 106 -14.13 -9.60 -42.61
N THR A 107 -14.34 -9.74 -41.30
CA THR A 107 -15.35 -10.64 -40.74
C THR A 107 -16.76 -10.23 -41.15
N CYS A 108 -17.07 -8.93 -41.08
CA CYS A 108 -18.35 -8.38 -41.52
C CYS A 108 -18.52 -8.43 -43.04
N THR A 109 -17.43 -8.37 -43.81
CA THR A 109 -17.46 -8.56 -45.27
C THR A 109 -17.83 -9.99 -45.65
N VAL A 110 -17.32 -11.00 -44.94
CA VAL A 110 -17.61 -12.42 -45.21
C VAL A 110 -19.01 -12.83 -44.79
N SER A 111 -19.57 -12.19 -43.76
CA SER A 111 -20.93 -12.45 -43.26
C SER A 111 -22.05 -11.71 -44.03
N ALA A 112 -21.68 -10.95 -45.07
CA ALA A 112 -22.57 -10.12 -45.88
C ALA A 112 -23.53 -10.89 -46.82
N ASN A 113 -23.55 -12.24 -46.80
CA ASN A 113 -24.64 -13.01 -47.41
C ASN A 113 -25.99 -12.86 -46.67
N SER A 114 -26.02 -12.16 -45.53
CA SER A 114 -27.24 -11.79 -44.82
C SER A 114 -27.69 -10.40 -45.28
N GLN A 115 -28.46 -10.33 -46.37
CA GLN A 115 -29.13 -9.11 -46.82
C GLN A 115 -30.00 -8.52 -45.69
N LYS A 116 -29.51 -7.47 -45.03
CA LYS A 116 -30.25 -6.33 -44.45
C LYS A 116 -29.34 -5.54 -43.51
N ASN A 117 -28.77 -4.46 -44.04
CA ASN A 117 -28.70 -3.12 -43.44
C ASN A 117 -27.50 -2.35 -44.00
N SER A 118 -27.82 -1.41 -44.88
CA SER A 118 -27.06 -0.18 -45.08
C SER A 118 -26.70 0.47 -43.73
N GLU A 119 -25.50 1.07 -43.64
CA GLU A 119 -24.98 1.91 -42.54
C GLU A 119 -24.18 1.26 -41.39
N ARG A 120 -23.66 0.04 -41.53
CA ARG A 120 -22.69 -0.47 -40.54
C ARG A 120 -21.26 -0.03 -40.88
N CYS A 121 -20.82 1.09 -40.31
CA CYS A 121 -19.40 1.44 -40.25
C CYS A 121 -18.72 0.62 -39.14
N CYS A 122 -17.77 -0.23 -39.49
CA CYS A 122 -16.88 -0.87 -38.53
C CYS A 122 -15.79 0.12 -38.10
N TYR A 123 -15.40 0.03 -36.83
CA TYR A 123 -14.31 0.78 -36.26
C TYR A 123 -13.27 -0.15 -35.65
N TYR A 124 -12.03 0.31 -35.56
CA TYR A 124 -10.94 -0.37 -34.87
C TYR A 124 -10.13 0.61 -34.02
N LEU A 125 -9.47 0.09 -33.00
CA LEU A 125 -8.44 0.81 -32.26
C LEU A 125 -7.09 0.28 -32.73
N GLU A 126 -6.21 1.19 -33.11
CA GLU A 126 -4.85 0.82 -33.52
C GLU A 126 -3.99 0.58 -32.28
N THR A 127 -3.20 -0.49 -32.32
CA THR A 127 -2.23 -0.83 -31.27
C THR A 127 -1.04 -1.54 -31.89
N THR A 128 0.09 -1.52 -31.18
CA THR A 128 1.29 -2.25 -31.57
C THR A 128 1.15 -3.71 -31.18
N CYS A 129 1.30 -4.60 -32.15
CA CYS A 129 1.31 -6.03 -31.97
C CYS A 129 2.75 -6.55 -32.00
N PHE A 130 3.08 -7.37 -31.02
CA PHE A 130 4.35 -8.04 -30.88
C PHE A 130 4.14 -9.54 -30.96
N ARG A 131 4.90 -10.18 -31.84
CA ARG A 131 4.85 -11.63 -32.02
C ARG A 131 6.23 -12.23 -31.75
N PRO A 132 6.33 -13.32 -30.98
CA PRO A 132 7.62 -13.95 -30.69
C PRO A 132 8.32 -14.54 -31.92
N ASP A 133 7.58 -14.79 -33.00
CA ASP A 133 8.09 -15.20 -34.32
C ASP A 133 8.53 -14.02 -35.21
N GLN A 134 8.45 -12.78 -34.73
CA GLN A 134 8.84 -11.57 -35.46
C GLN A 134 9.94 -10.77 -34.73
N GLY A 135 10.70 -9.98 -35.49
CA GLY A 135 11.78 -9.14 -34.94
C GLY A 135 13.05 -9.90 -34.56
N SER A 136 13.86 -9.35 -33.67
CA SER A 136 15.16 -9.95 -33.27
C SER A 136 15.01 -11.27 -32.51
N PHE A 137 13.89 -11.47 -31.81
CA PHE A 137 13.56 -12.70 -31.07
C PHE A 137 13.19 -13.88 -31.97
N SER A 138 12.84 -13.65 -33.25
CA SER A 138 12.51 -14.73 -34.19
C SER A 138 13.71 -15.63 -34.50
N ARG A 139 14.93 -15.13 -34.30
CA ARG A 139 16.18 -15.88 -34.48
C ARG A 139 16.49 -16.83 -33.31
N LEU A 140 15.85 -16.61 -32.16
CA LEU A 140 15.95 -17.50 -31.02
C LEU A 140 14.95 -18.64 -31.21
N ALA A 141 15.49 -19.86 -31.25
CA ALA A 141 14.66 -21.05 -31.23
C ALA A 141 13.76 -20.99 -29.99
N ALA A 142 12.50 -21.32 -30.23
CA ALA A 142 11.43 -21.40 -29.25
C ALA A 142 11.83 -21.90 -27.84
N PRO A 143 12.47 -23.08 -27.67
CA PRO A 143 12.89 -23.57 -26.35
C PRO A 143 14.00 -22.75 -25.69
N LEU A 144 14.72 -21.93 -26.47
CA LEU A 144 15.81 -21.08 -25.98
C LEU A 144 15.32 -19.72 -25.46
N ARG A 145 14.05 -19.35 -25.67
CA ARG A 145 13.52 -18.04 -25.23
C ARG A 145 13.44 -17.91 -23.70
N PRO A 146 12.96 -18.91 -22.93
CA PRO A 146 13.04 -18.87 -21.48
C PRO A 146 14.48 -18.89 -20.97
N VAL A 147 15.38 -19.62 -21.66
CA VAL A 147 16.81 -19.62 -21.32
C VAL A 147 17.41 -18.23 -21.53
N PHE A 148 17.09 -17.58 -22.64
CA PHE A 148 17.53 -16.23 -22.94
C PHE A 148 17.03 -15.21 -21.90
N SER A 149 15.76 -15.27 -21.48
CA SER A 149 15.26 -14.35 -20.44
C SER A 149 15.96 -14.56 -19.10
N VAL A 150 16.24 -15.82 -18.73
CA VAL A 150 17.01 -16.17 -17.54
C VAL A 150 18.46 -15.69 -17.61
N LEU A 151 19.09 -15.75 -18.79
CA LEU A 151 20.46 -15.24 -19.02
C LEU A 151 20.54 -13.70 -19.00
N CYS A 152 19.54 -13.02 -19.55
CA CYS A 152 19.45 -11.56 -19.53
C CYS A 152 19.06 -10.98 -18.16
N GLY A 153 18.54 -11.83 -17.29
CA GLY A 153 17.89 -11.44 -16.04
C GLY A 153 16.39 -11.22 -16.21
N ASN A 154 15.63 -11.68 -15.23
CA ASN A 154 14.19 -11.53 -15.10
C ASN A 154 13.84 -11.37 -13.60
N ASP A 155 12.54 -11.41 -13.27
CA ASP A 155 12.06 -11.21 -11.90
C ASP A 155 12.51 -12.30 -10.90
N TYR A 156 13.00 -13.44 -11.41
CA TYR A 156 13.46 -14.59 -10.63
C TYR A 156 14.98 -14.78 -10.64
N ALA A 157 15.64 -14.38 -11.72
CA ALA A 157 17.07 -14.47 -11.93
C ALA A 157 17.59 -13.05 -12.16
N PRO A 158 18.36 -12.44 -11.25
CA PRO A 158 18.86 -11.09 -11.47
C PRO A 158 19.67 -11.01 -12.78
N SER A 159 19.68 -9.84 -13.42
CA SER A 159 20.60 -9.58 -14.52
C SER A 159 22.02 -9.89 -14.07
N GLY A 160 22.71 -10.77 -14.78
CA GLY A 160 24.04 -11.22 -14.41
C GLY A 160 24.12 -12.33 -13.36
N TYR A 161 23.01 -13.04 -13.09
CA TYR A 161 23.04 -14.25 -12.24
C TYR A 161 24.05 -15.30 -12.72
N PHE A 162 24.27 -15.39 -14.04
CA PHE A 162 25.28 -16.26 -14.64
C PHE A 162 26.63 -15.57 -14.88
N ASP A 163 26.77 -14.28 -14.54
CA ASP A 163 28.03 -13.53 -14.63
C ASP A 163 29.04 -13.97 -13.56
N LEU A 164 28.65 -14.84 -12.62
CA LEU A 164 29.61 -15.57 -11.78
C LEU A 164 30.60 -16.43 -12.59
N PHE A 165 30.32 -16.70 -13.87
CA PHE A 165 31.25 -17.32 -14.82
C PHE A 165 32.01 -16.31 -15.70
N SER A 166 31.79 -15.01 -15.53
CA SER A 166 32.47 -13.92 -16.22
C SER A 166 32.47 -12.68 -15.31
N SER A 167 33.43 -12.67 -14.40
CA SER A 167 33.76 -11.66 -13.38
C SER A 167 33.15 -10.25 -13.55
N GLU A 168 32.52 -9.82 -12.44
CA GLU A 168 32.24 -8.43 -11.99
C GLU A 168 30.90 -7.76 -12.38
N PHE A 169 30.11 -7.44 -11.33
CA PHE A 169 28.91 -6.56 -11.21
C PHE A 169 27.50 -7.05 -11.62
N CYS A 170 26.58 -7.28 -10.64
CA CYS A 170 25.48 -6.35 -10.27
C CYS A 170 24.50 -6.94 -9.21
N HIS A 171 24.39 -6.29 -8.03
CA HIS A 171 23.23 -6.32 -7.15
C HIS A 171 22.72 -4.87 -7.06
N LYS A 172 21.48 -4.56 -7.47
CA LYS A 172 20.93 -3.21 -7.26
C LYS A 172 20.53 -3.03 -5.79
N ARG A 173 21.53 -2.76 -4.95
CA ARG A 173 21.38 -1.91 -3.76
C ARG A 173 21.06 -0.50 -4.26
N CYS A 174 20.06 0.15 -3.67
CA CYS A 174 20.07 1.61 -3.65
C CYS A 174 21.06 2.02 -2.55
N GLU A 175 22.35 2.10 -2.89
CA GLU A 175 23.32 2.78 -2.06
C GLU A 175 23.01 4.28 -2.13
N VAL A 176 22.39 4.81 -1.06
CA VAL A 176 22.14 6.25 -0.92
C VAL A 176 23.05 6.76 0.18
N ASP A 177 24.27 7.13 -0.20
CA ASP A 177 25.35 7.70 0.63
C ASP A 177 25.80 6.85 1.85
N GLU A 178 26.98 7.18 2.39
CA GLU A 178 27.70 6.50 3.49
C GLU A 178 26.90 6.31 4.81
N ASN A 179 25.64 6.74 4.89
CA ASN A 179 24.81 6.73 6.11
C ASN A 179 23.38 6.14 5.94
N GLY A 180 22.97 5.63 4.77
CA GLY A 180 21.58 5.18 4.54
C GLY A 180 21.43 3.83 3.84
N PHE A 181 20.99 2.79 4.57
CA PHE A 181 20.61 1.49 3.99
C PHE A 181 19.09 1.34 3.95
N GLY A 182 18.48 1.53 2.78
CA GLY A 182 17.07 1.29 2.54
C GLY A 182 16.84 0.20 1.49
N TYR A 183 15.77 -0.58 1.62
CA TYR A 183 15.37 -1.58 0.62
C TYR A 183 13.96 -1.27 0.11
N LEU A 184 13.79 -1.33 -1.20
CA LEU A 184 12.50 -1.20 -1.89
C LEU A 184 12.04 -2.61 -2.30
N ARG A 185 10.95 -3.11 -1.70
CA ARG A 185 10.34 -4.40 -2.08
C ARG A 185 8.86 -4.20 -2.38
N SER A 186 8.42 -4.55 -3.58
CA SER A 186 6.98 -4.56 -3.96
C SER A 186 6.20 -3.34 -3.43
N SER A 187 6.65 -2.13 -3.78
CA SER A 187 6.12 -0.82 -3.36
C SER A 187 6.28 -0.41 -1.89
N LEU A 188 6.88 -1.24 -1.04
CA LEU A 188 7.19 -0.91 0.36
C LEU A 188 8.66 -0.50 0.50
N ILE A 189 8.87 0.62 1.20
CA ILE A 189 10.19 1.10 1.57
C ILE A 189 10.41 0.74 3.03
N GLU A 190 11.44 -0.08 3.28
CA GLU A 190 11.87 -0.42 4.63
C GLU A 190 13.29 0.05 4.87
N ASP A 191 13.53 0.64 6.03
CA ASP A 191 14.88 0.87 6.53
C ASP A 191 15.49 -0.46 6.97
N VAL A 192 16.59 -0.88 6.35
CA VAL A 192 17.24 -2.18 6.63
C VAL A 192 17.98 -2.15 7.97
N ARG A 193 18.29 -0.96 8.49
CA ARG A 193 18.85 -0.81 9.84
C ARG A 193 17.83 -1.17 10.91
N TYR A 194 16.54 -1.09 10.59
CA TYR A 194 15.52 -1.72 11.39
C TYR A 194 15.54 -3.21 11.07
N SER A 195 16.11 -3.98 12.00
CA SER A 195 16.20 -5.45 11.93
C SER A 195 14.85 -6.15 11.79
N GLU A 196 13.75 -5.45 12.08
CA GLU A 196 12.38 -5.95 12.01
C GLU A 196 11.63 -5.31 10.84
N SER A 197 10.92 -6.14 10.08
CA SER A 197 10.03 -5.67 9.00
C SER A 197 8.90 -4.77 9.52
N ALA A 198 8.42 -3.85 8.69
CA ALA A 198 7.29 -2.97 9.03
C ALA A 198 6.02 -3.78 9.39
N TYR A 199 5.89 -5.01 8.90
CA TYR A 199 4.79 -5.92 9.22
C TYR A 199 4.76 -6.40 10.67
N MET A 200 5.89 -6.29 11.40
CA MET A 200 6.02 -6.76 12.77
C MET A 200 5.13 -6.00 13.75
N CYS A 201 4.96 -4.69 13.55
CA CYS A 201 4.16 -3.86 14.45
C CYS A 201 2.69 -4.33 14.53
N ALA A 202 2.14 -4.84 13.44
CA ALA A 202 0.75 -5.29 13.35
C ALA A 202 0.55 -6.77 13.70
N ARG A 203 1.61 -7.50 14.11
CA ARG A 203 1.49 -8.90 14.52
C ARG A 203 0.45 -9.10 15.63
N PRO A 204 0.37 -8.28 16.70
CA PRO A 204 -0.66 -8.46 17.74
C PRO A 204 -2.08 -8.40 17.16
N LEU A 205 -2.33 -7.53 16.17
CA LEU A 205 -3.63 -7.44 15.50
C LEU A 205 -3.94 -8.72 14.71
N ARG A 206 -2.98 -9.18 13.89
CA ARG A 206 -3.15 -10.42 13.11
C ARG A 206 -3.33 -11.64 14.01
N GLN A 207 -2.61 -11.69 15.12
CA GLN A 207 -2.78 -12.73 16.14
C GLN A 207 -4.23 -12.78 16.64
N VAL A 208 -4.83 -11.64 16.95
CA VAL A 208 -6.25 -11.57 17.34
C VAL A 208 -7.16 -12.02 16.18
N ILE A 209 -6.92 -11.55 14.95
CA ILE A 209 -7.69 -11.98 13.76
C ILE A 209 -7.65 -13.50 13.60
N TYR A 210 -6.45 -14.10 13.59
CA TYR A 210 -6.30 -15.56 13.46
C TYR A 210 -7.01 -16.30 14.60
N SER A 211 -6.97 -15.75 15.81
CA SER A 211 -7.61 -16.34 16.98
C SER A 211 -9.13 -16.35 16.84
N VAL A 212 -9.72 -15.23 16.42
CA VAL A 212 -11.16 -15.09 16.16
C VAL A 212 -11.57 -16.04 15.04
N LEU A 213 -10.87 -16.04 13.90
CA LEU A 213 -11.17 -16.93 12.78
C LEU A 213 -11.07 -18.40 13.19
N SER A 214 -10.04 -18.78 13.95
CA SER A 214 -9.86 -20.15 14.43
C SER A 214 -10.97 -20.61 15.36
N GLN A 215 -11.55 -19.72 16.17
CA GLN A 215 -12.67 -20.06 17.04
C GLN A 215 -13.98 -20.17 16.25
N LEU A 216 -14.21 -19.26 15.31
CA LEU A 216 -15.39 -19.27 14.46
C LEU A 216 -15.46 -20.50 13.55
N ALA A 217 -14.31 -21.02 13.11
CA ALA A 217 -14.26 -22.26 12.35
C ALA A 217 -14.67 -23.50 13.17
N GLY A 218 -14.66 -23.43 14.50
CA GLY A 218 -15.00 -24.54 15.39
C GLY A 218 -14.15 -25.79 15.09
N ASP A 219 -14.83 -26.93 14.91
CA ASP A 219 -14.20 -28.21 14.58
C ASP A 219 -13.82 -28.31 13.08
N ASP A 220 -14.45 -27.54 12.18
CA ASP A 220 -14.15 -27.58 10.74
C ASP A 220 -13.02 -26.62 10.37
N LYS A 221 -11.80 -27.00 10.80
CA LYS A 221 -10.58 -26.25 10.52
C LYS A 221 -10.09 -26.36 9.06
N ARG A 222 -10.78 -27.12 8.20
CA ARG A 222 -10.34 -27.36 6.81
C ARG A 222 -10.28 -26.08 5.96
N GLY A 223 -11.06 -25.05 6.34
CA GLY A 223 -11.06 -23.75 5.68
C GLY A 223 -9.86 -22.84 6.05
N LEU A 224 -9.16 -23.08 7.15
CA LEU A 224 -8.09 -22.21 7.65
C LEU A 224 -6.72 -22.76 7.28
N ARG A 225 -6.31 -22.58 6.02
CA ARG A 225 -4.97 -22.95 5.57
C ARG A 225 -3.91 -22.21 6.39
N GLY A 226 -2.91 -22.96 6.88
CA GLY A 226 -1.80 -22.43 7.67
C GLY A 226 -1.97 -22.53 9.19
N LEU A 227 -3.15 -22.94 9.68
CA LEU A 227 -3.34 -23.30 11.09
C LEU A 227 -2.63 -24.63 11.39
N GLN A 228 -1.78 -24.62 12.40
CA GLN A 228 -0.98 -25.77 12.84
C GLN A 228 -1.10 -25.94 14.37
N GLY A 229 -0.58 -27.05 14.89
CA GLY A 229 -0.60 -27.34 16.33
C GLY A 229 -1.83 -28.14 16.77
N ASP A 230 -1.85 -28.50 18.05
CA ASP A 230 -2.98 -29.22 18.66
C ASP A 230 -4.12 -28.26 19.06
N SER A 231 -5.23 -28.80 19.55
CA SER A 231 -6.39 -28.00 19.98
C SER A 231 -6.11 -27.10 21.18
N LYS A 232 -5.05 -27.38 21.96
CA LYS A 232 -4.68 -26.61 23.16
C LYS A 232 -3.75 -25.44 22.81
N ASN A 233 -2.91 -25.61 21.80
CA ASN A 233 -1.90 -24.65 21.37
C ASN A 233 -1.91 -24.48 19.84
N PRO A 234 -3.03 -24.03 19.25
CA PRO A 234 -3.06 -23.73 17.83
C PRO A 234 -2.14 -22.52 17.53
N TYR A 235 -1.45 -22.57 16.40
CA TYR A 235 -0.58 -21.48 15.95
C TYR A 235 -0.61 -21.34 14.44
N VAL A 236 -0.26 -20.15 13.96
CA VAL A 236 -0.01 -19.87 12.55
C VAL A 236 1.47 -19.58 12.37
N GLN A 237 2.04 -19.98 11.23
CA GLN A 237 3.41 -19.63 10.87
C GLN A 237 3.42 -18.34 10.04
N GLU A 238 4.13 -17.31 10.50
CA GLU A 238 4.40 -16.11 9.72
C GLU A 238 5.85 -16.15 9.22
N VAL A 239 6.06 -15.87 7.93
CA VAL A 239 7.39 -15.70 7.36
C VAL A 239 7.80 -14.24 7.53
N LEU A 240 8.93 -14.02 8.17
CA LEU A 240 9.41 -12.70 8.53
C LEU A 240 10.86 -12.55 8.16
N ARG A 241 11.28 -11.30 8.00
CA ARG A 241 12.67 -11.00 7.79
C ARG A 241 13.39 -10.91 9.13
N ASP A 242 14.55 -11.56 9.23
CA ASP A 242 15.46 -11.38 10.35
C ASP A 242 16.44 -10.23 10.13
N LYS A 243 17.27 -9.96 11.14
CA LYS A 243 18.31 -8.90 11.10
C LYS A 243 19.38 -9.10 10.02
N HIS A 244 19.48 -10.29 9.43
CA HIS A 244 20.42 -10.64 8.37
C HIS A 244 19.73 -10.71 7.00
N MET A 245 18.49 -10.20 6.88
CA MET A 245 17.66 -10.28 5.69
C MET A 245 17.23 -11.70 5.31
N GLY A 246 17.46 -12.69 6.19
CA GLY A 246 16.98 -14.05 6.06
C GLY A 246 15.46 -14.14 6.26
N LEU A 247 14.83 -15.10 5.62
CA LEU A 247 13.41 -15.41 5.85
C LEU A 247 13.32 -16.41 7.01
N ALA A 248 12.94 -15.90 8.18
CA ALA A 248 12.70 -16.68 9.38
C ALA A 248 11.20 -16.97 9.53
N VAL A 249 10.87 -18.24 9.77
CA VAL A 249 9.49 -18.64 10.11
C VAL A 249 9.28 -18.45 11.61
N THR A 250 8.33 -17.59 11.97
CA THR A 250 7.94 -17.36 13.36
C THR A 250 6.58 -17.97 13.65
N LYS A 251 6.44 -18.64 14.79
CA LYS A 251 5.16 -19.17 15.26
C LYS A 251 4.38 -18.07 15.98
N VAL A 252 3.15 -17.83 15.56
CA VAL A 252 2.18 -16.95 16.20
C VAL A 252 1.14 -17.82 16.89
N ILE A 253 1.28 -17.95 18.21
CA ILE A 253 0.36 -18.75 19.05
C ILE A 253 -0.99 -18.04 19.09
N LEU A 254 -2.07 -18.78 18.85
CA LEU A 254 -3.41 -18.19 18.90
C LEU A 254 -3.86 -17.99 20.34
N LEU A 255 -4.61 -16.92 20.53
CA LEU A 255 -5.15 -16.50 21.82
C LEU A 255 -6.52 -17.16 22.02
N LYS A 256 -6.90 -17.34 23.29
CA LYS A 256 -8.29 -17.57 23.62
C LYS A 256 -9.02 -16.23 23.56
N ALA A 257 -9.60 -15.93 22.41
CA ALA A 257 -10.51 -14.81 22.25
C ALA A 257 -11.81 -15.08 23.01
N ASP A 258 -12.33 -14.03 23.65
CA ASP A 258 -13.67 -13.97 24.22
C ASP A 258 -14.56 -13.28 23.19
N LEU A 259 -15.43 -14.04 22.53
CA LEU A 259 -16.28 -13.54 21.44
C LEU A 259 -17.52 -12.81 21.95
N ASP A 260 -17.83 -12.90 23.24
CA ASP A 260 -19.01 -12.26 23.83
C ASP A 260 -18.76 -10.76 24.10
N SER A 261 -17.48 -10.33 24.13
CA SER A 261 -17.10 -8.95 24.40
C SER A 261 -15.90 -8.50 23.56
N PRO A 262 -16.09 -8.13 22.28
CA PRO A 262 -15.00 -7.65 21.41
C PRO A 262 -14.24 -6.46 22.01
N GLN A 263 -14.92 -5.58 22.74
CA GLN A 263 -14.28 -4.46 23.43
C GLN A 263 -13.31 -4.93 24.53
N GLN A 264 -13.71 -5.94 25.31
CA GLN A 264 -12.85 -6.53 26.33
C GLN A 264 -11.68 -7.29 25.70
N MET A 265 -11.90 -7.96 24.57
CA MET A 265 -10.83 -8.63 23.81
C MET A 265 -9.79 -7.63 23.29
N LEU A 266 -10.23 -6.53 22.66
CA LEU A 266 -9.33 -5.46 22.19
C LEU A 266 -8.56 -4.81 23.36
N LYS A 267 -9.23 -4.59 24.50
CA LYS A 267 -8.59 -4.07 25.71
C LYS A 267 -7.57 -5.05 26.28
N LEU A 268 -7.92 -6.33 26.39
CA LEU A 268 -7.09 -7.36 27.02
C LEU A 268 -5.84 -7.66 26.19
N HIS A 269 -5.99 -7.83 24.88
CA HIS A 269 -4.90 -8.29 24.03
C HIS A 269 -4.12 -7.18 23.33
N LEU A 270 -4.75 -6.02 23.11
CA LEU A 270 -4.13 -4.89 22.41
C LEU A 270 -3.99 -3.66 23.30
N GLY A 271 -4.54 -3.63 24.52
CA GLY A 271 -4.55 -2.44 25.37
C GLY A 271 -5.46 -1.31 24.85
N LEU A 272 -6.24 -1.57 23.80
CA LEU A 272 -7.11 -0.56 23.17
C LEU A 272 -8.42 -0.48 23.95
N GLN A 273 -8.65 0.65 24.64
CA GLN A 273 -9.91 0.89 25.36
C GLN A 273 -10.81 1.83 24.58
N ARG A 274 -11.91 1.31 24.03
CA ARG A 274 -12.94 2.15 23.40
C ARG A 274 -13.70 2.97 24.46
N LYS A 275 -13.05 3.98 25.04
CA LYS A 275 -13.70 5.02 25.84
C LYS A 275 -14.45 5.94 24.89
N GLN A 276 -15.54 6.56 25.37
CA GLN A 276 -16.20 7.68 24.68
C GLN A 276 -15.23 8.84 24.51
N SER A 277 -14.40 8.76 23.47
CA SER A 277 -13.35 9.74 23.18
C SER A 277 -13.92 11.02 22.56
N GLY A 278 -15.19 10.97 22.09
CA GLY A 278 -15.78 11.99 21.25
C GLY A 278 -15.01 12.19 19.94
N LEU A 279 -14.10 11.27 19.61
CA LEU A 279 -13.37 11.26 18.35
C LEU A 279 -14.19 10.48 17.31
N PRO A 280 -14.14 10.91 16.05
CA PRO A 280 -14.63 10.11 14.93
C PRO A 280 -13.93 8.75 14.88
N ASN A 281 -14.66 7.71 14.46
CA ASN A 281 -14.16 6.33 14.41
C ASN A 281 -12.85 6.20 13.63
N SER A 282 -12.71 6.88 12.49
CA SER A 282 -11.48 6.86 11.70
C SER A 282 -10.27 7.44 12.43
N LEU A 283 -10.44 8.56 13.15
CA LEU A 283 -9.38 9.12 13.98
C LEU A 283 -9.09 8.24 15.21
N HIS A 284 -10.12 7.60 15.78
CA HIS A 284 -9.94 6.64 16.87
C HIS A 284 -9.11 5.41 16.42
N SER A 285 -9.40 4.86 15.25
CA SER A 285 -8.60 3.80 14.63
C SER A 285 -7.17 4.26 14.35
N LEU A 286 -6.97 5.49 13.89
CA LEU A 286 -5.64 6.05 13.70
C LEU A 286 -4.88 6.19 15.02
N VAL A 287 -5.56 6.56 16.10
CA VAL A 287 -4.97 6.55 17.44
C VAL A 287 -4.58 5.13 17.85
N GLY A 288 -5.45 4.14 17.61
CA GLY A 288 -5.14 2.73 17.90
C GLY A 288 -3.92 2.21 17.12
N ALA A 289 -3.84 2.54 15.82
CA ALA A 289 -2.69 2.21 14.99
C ALA A 289 -1.41 2.90 15.49
N ALA A 290 -1.47 4.19 15.81
CA ALA A 290 -0.35 4.95 16.34
C ALA A 290 0.13 4.39 17.70
N PHE A 291 -0.80 4.00 18.57
CA PHE A 291 -0.48 3.32 19.83
C PHE A 291 0.30 2.04 19.57
N ILE A 292 -0.17 1.18 18.67
CA ILE A 292 0.49 -0.09 18.34
C ILE A 292 1.90 0.12 17.80
N VAL A 293 2.09 1.10 16.90
CA VAL A 293 3.42 1.44 16.36
C VAL A 293 4.35 1.95 17.46
N LEU A 294 3.91 2.90 18.28
CA LEU A 294 4.72 3.46 19.35
C LEU A 294 5.08 2.42 20.42
N THR A 295 4.15 1.52 20.77
CA THR A 295 4.42 0.39 21.67
C THR A 295 5.43 -0.58 21.07
N ALA A 296 5.32 -0.88 19.77
CA ALA A 296 6.28 -1.77 19.11
C ALA A 296 7.70 -1.19 19.15
N ASP A 297 7.84 0.11 18.94
CA ASP A 297 9.15 0.78 19.04
C ASP A 297 9.67 0.84 20.49
N GLN A 298 8.81 0.98 21.50
CA GLN A 298 9.22 0.90 22.91
C GLN A 298 9.83 -0.46 23.27
N ARG A 299 9.26 -1.56 22.77
CA ARG A 299 9.77 -2.92 23.02
C ARG A 299 11.16 -3.13 22.44
N LYS A 300 11.48 -2.50 21.31
CA LYS A 300 12.83 -2.53 20.72
C LYS A 300 13.85 -1.85 21.62
N GLY A 301 13.50 -0.68 22.16
CA GLY A 301 14.38 0.10 23.03
C GLY A 301 14.75 -0.64 24.33
N GLN A 302 13.89 -1.52 24.85
CA GLN A 302 14.18 -2.30 26.06
C GLN A 302 15.34 -3.28 25.91
N HIS A 303 15.65 -3.71 24.69
CA HIS A 303 16.79 -4.61 24.44
C HIS A 303 18.13 -3.87 24.28
N SER A 304 18.10 -2.54 24.14
CA SER A 304 19.30 -1.71 24.02
C SER A 304 19.48 -0.90 25.30
N GLU A 305 20.33 -1.36 26.21
CA GLU A 305 20.63 -0.69 27.48
C GLU A 305 21.04 0.77 27.23
N GLY A 306 20.14 1.72 27.56
CA GLY A 306 20.43 3.16 27.52
C GLY A 306 19.43 4.03 26.75
N GLN A 307 18.53 3.46 25.94
CA GLN A 307 17.57 4.28 25.19
C GLN A 307 16.30 4.56 25.99
N ARG A 308 16.02 5.85 26.28
CA ARG A 308 14.77 6.26 26.92
C ARG A 308 13.59 5.87 26.04
N SER A 309 12.72 5.00 26.55
CA SER A 309 11.49 4.63 25.87
C SER A 309 10.63 5.88 25.65
N PRO A 310 10.06 6.08 24.44
CA PRO A 310 9.25 7.25 24.16
C PRO A 310 8.14 7.42 25.21
N SER A 311 8.09 8.59 25.83
CA SER A 311 7.16 8.90 26.93
C SER A 311 5.84 9.50 26.46
N SER A 312 5.83 10.04 25.26
CA SER A 312 4.69 10.74 24.66
C SER A 312 4.68 10.55 23.14
N VAL A 313 3.53 10.78 22.51
CA VAL A 313 3.40 10.89 21.04
C VAL A 313 4.42 11.87 20.45
N ALA A 314 4.73 12.93 21.18
CA ALA A 314 5.64 13.98 20.72
C ALA A 314 7.07 13.51 20.41
N SER A 315 7.45 12.37 20.96
CA SER A 315 8.74 11.71 20.69
C SER A 315 8.89 11.22 19.24
N SER A 316 7.79 10.97 18.52
CA SER A 316 7.80 10.52 17.13
C SER A 316 7.33 11.64 16.18
N PRO A 317 8.25 12.33 15.49
CA PRO A 317 7.92 13.39 14.53
C PRO A 317 6.95 12.92 13.44
N LEU A 318 7.12 11.67 13.01
CA LEU A 318 6.30 11.10 11.96
C LEU A 318 4.88 10.78 12.42
N VAL A 319 4.71 10.18 13.60
CA VAL A 319 3.37 9.91 14.13
C VAL A 319 2.63 11.24 14.35
N LEU A 320 3.30 12.25 14.92
CA LEU A 320 2.71 13.60 15.04
C LEU A 320 2.30 14.19 13.69
N ALA A 321 3.18 14.10 12.69
CA ALA A 321 2.89 14.57 11.34
C ALA A 321 1.69 13.85 10.73
N ALA A 322 1.63 12.52 10.83
CA ALA A 322 0.52 11.72 10.30
C ALA A 322 -0.80 12.12 10.97
N LEU A 323 -0.83 12.23 12.31
CA LEU A 323 -2.01 12.67 13.06
C LEU A 323 -2.43 14.09 12.70
N ALA A 324 -1.48 14.99 12.47
CA ALA A 324 -1.76 16.37 12.09
C ALA A 324 -2.44 16.44 10.72
N VAL A 325 -1.85 15.83 9.68
CA VAL A 325 -2.44 15.90 8.34
C VAL A 325 -3.78 15.16 8.29
N SER A 326 -3.92 14.04 9.00
CA SER A 326 -5.20 13.31 9.11
C SER A 326 -6.29 14.12 9.78
N THR A 327 -5.96 14.83 10.88
CA THR A 327 -6.92 15.68 11.58
C THR A 327 -7.35 16.85 10.71
N ALA A 328 -6.42 17.47 9.98
CA ALA A 328 -6.72 18.52 9.02
C ALA A 328 -7.64 18.01 7.91
N ALA A 329 -7.31 16.87 7.29
CA ALA A 329 -8.12 16.25 6.24
C ALA A 329 -9.54 15.93 6.73
N PHE A 330 -9.65 15.37 7.92
CA PHE A 330 -10.94 15.04 8.52
C PHE A 330 -11.79 16.28 8.80
N VAL A 331 -11.22 17.32 9.41
CA VAL A 331 -11.95 18.56 9.72
C VAL A 331 -12.37 19.30 8.45
N LEU A 332 -11.52 19.31 7.42
CA LEU A 332 -11.88 19.88 6.12
C LEU A 332 -13.02 19.09 5.46
N HIS A 333 -12.99 17.75 5.54
CA HIS A 333 -14.07 16.92 5.01
C HIS A 333 -15.41 17.21 5.69
N GLN A 334 -15.43 17.38 7.01
CA GLN A 334 -16.66 17.73 7.74
C GLN A 334 -17.22 19.12 7.38
N GLN A 335 -16.43 20.00 6.79
CA GLN A 335 -16.87 21.32 6.36
C GLN A 335 -17.45 21.32 4.94
N GLU A 336 -16.98 20.41 4.08
CA GLU A 336 -17.52 20.29 2.73
C GLU A 336 -18.90 19.61 2.80
N THR A 337 -19.91 20.33 2.31
CA THR A 337 -21.33 20.06 2.53
C THR A 337 -21.74 18.71 1.94
N PRO A 338 -22.66 17.93 2.56
CA PRO A 338 -23.06 16.59 2.12
C PRO A 338 -23.71 16.49 0.72
N GLN A 339 -23.76 17.55 -0.08
CA GLN A 339 -24.38 17.56 -1.40
C GLN A 339 -23.46 17.12 -2.55
N GLN A 340 -22.14 17.01 -2.34
CA GLN A 340 -21.22 16.50 -3.36
C GLN A 340 -20.99 14.99 -3.24
N LYS A 341 -20.76 14.33 -4.38
CA LYS A 341 -20.41 12.91 -4.41
C LYS A 341 -19.11 12.71 -3.61
N PRO A 342 -19.08 11.78 -2.63
CA PRO A 342 -17.92 11.58 -1.75
C PRO A 342 -16.58 11.45 -2.48
N GLU A 343 -16.56 10.76 -3.62
CA GLU A 343 -15.34 10.52 -4.42
C GLU A 343 -14.70 11.81 -4.96
N GLU A 344 -15.50 12.79 -5.38
CA GLU A 344 -14.99 14.06 -5.92
C GLU A 344 -14.49 14.97 -4.81
N THR A 345 -15.17 14.98 -3.66
CA THR A 345 -14.79 15.72 -2.44
C THR A 345 -13.38 15.35 -1.99
N TRP A 346 -13.03 14.05 -2.00
CA TRP A 346 -11.71 13.60 -1.53
C TRP A 346 -10.56 14.02 -2.42
N LYS A 347 -10.77 14.01 -3.74
CA LYS A 347 -9.74 14.45 -4.69
C LYS A 347 -9.45 15.94 -4.50
N VAL A 348 -10.50 16.76 -4.39
CA VAL A 348 -10.39 18.20 -4.15
C VAL A 348 -9.69 18.50 -2.82
N LEU A 349 -10.05 17.79 -1.75
CA LEU A 349 -9.39 17.93 -0.44
C LEU A 349 -7.92 17.53 -0.49
N SER A 350 -7.59 16.42 -1.14
CA SER A 350 -6.21 15.96 -1.29
C SER A 350 -5.37 16.96 -2.09
N ASP A 351 -5.90 17.49 -3.19
CA ASP A 351 -5.26 18.51 -4.03
C ASP A 351 -5.07 19.83 -3.27
N ARG A 352 -6.06 20.22 -2.45
CA ARG A 352 -5.98 21.41 -1.62
C ARG A 352 -4.90 21.28 -0.56
N ILE A 353 -4.88 20.18 0.18
CA ILE A 353 -3.83 19.86 1.17
C ILE A 353 -2.47 19.82 0.46
N GLN A 354 -2.40 19.34 -0.79
CA GLN A 354 -1.18 19.34 -1.59
C GLN A 354 -0.64 20.74 -1.82
N GLN A 355 -1.50 21.64 -2.30
CA GLN A 355 -1.12 23.01 -2.61
C GLN A 355 -0.64 23.73 -1.36
N GLN A 356 -1.35 23.58 -0.23
CA GLN A 356 -0.95 24.22 1.03
C GLN A 356 0.40 23.69 1.55
N LEU A 357 0.62 22.37 1.49
CA LEU A 357 1.89 21.78 1.93
C LEU A 357 3.07 22.18 1.06
N SER A 358 2.85 22.36 -0.23
CA SER A 358 3.89 22.81 -1.17
C SER A 358 4.31 24.26 -0.87
N MET A 359 3.40 25.09 -0.38
CA MET A 359 3.73 26.45 0.08
C MET A 359 4.40 26.48 1.46
N LEU A 360 4.07 25.51 2.33
CA LEU A 360 4.61 25.39 3.69
C LEU A 360 6.11 25.06 3.71
N ILE A 361 6.56 24.29 2.72
CA ILE A 361 7.92 23.75 2.63
C ILE A 361 8.45 24.13 1.25
N PRO A 362 9.14 25.28 1.12
CA PRO A 362 9.67 25.74 -0.16
C PRO A 362 10.51 24.63 -0.83
N ASP A 363 10.28 24.43 -2.14
CA ASP A 363 11.03 23.45 -2.93
C ASP A 363 12.52 23.82 -3.10
N ASP A 364 12.95 24.99 -2.62
CA ASP A 364 14.36 25.42 -2.55
C ASP A 364 15.24 24.53 -1.62
N SER A 365 14.63 23.57 -0.92
CA SER A 365 15.37 22.53 -0.20
C SER A 365 15.87 21.44 -1.17
N SER A 366 16.93 21.77 -1.89
CA SER A 366 17.68 20.87 -2.76
C SER A 366 18.16 19.57 -2.08
N PHE A 367 17.97 19.37 -0.76
CA PHE A 367 18.37 18.15 -0.06
C PHE A 367 17.51 17.81 1.18
N ILE A 368 16.16 17.75 1.09
CA ILE A 368 15.44 16.93 2.09
C ILE A 368 15.81 15.47 1.81
N ARG A 369 16.89 15.00 2.45
CA ARG A 369 17.36 13.62 2.37
C ARG A 369 16.23 12.69 2.83
N LEU A 370 16.04 11.61 2.08
CA LEU A 370 15.01 10.63 2.37
C LEU A 370 15.36 9.93 3.69
N ASN A 371 14.65 10.28 4.76
CA ASN A 371 14.77 9.56 6.03
C ASN A 371 14.00 8.21 5.96
N PHE A 372 14.73 7.11 5.81
CA PHE A 372 14.17 5.76 5.73
C PHE A 372 13.45 5.31 7.01
N ALA A 373 13.92 5.75 8.20
CA ALA A 373 13.26 5.45 9.47
C ALA A 373 11.82 6.02 9.48
N PHE A 374 11.65 7.23 8.96
CA PHE A 374 10.34 7.85 8.80
C PHE A 374 9.46 7.11 7.79
N LEU A 375 10.01 6.64 6.69
CA LEU A 375 9.23 5.82 5.75
C LEU A 375 8.82 4.48 6.36
N HIS A 376 9.73 3.86 7.12
CA HIS A 376 9.49 2.60 7.80
C HIS A 376 8.37 2.74 8.85
N THR A 377 8.45 3.74 9.74
CA THR A 377 7.39 4.01 10.73
C THR A 377 6.07 4.41 10.05
N TYR A 378 6.12 5.02 8.85
CA TYR A 378 4.90 5.36 8.11
C TYR A 378 4.22 4.11 7.58
N ALA A 379 5.01 3.20 6.99
CA ALA A 379 4.53 1.90 6.54
C ALA A 379 3.96 1.09 7.71
N GLN A 380 4.63 1.08 8.86
CA GLN A 380 4.10 0.46 10.09
C GLN A 380 2.73 1.04 10.47
N LEU A 381 2.58 2.37 10.44
CA LEU A 381 1.31 3.02 10.79
C LEU A 381 0.18 2.65 9.82
N GLN A 382 0.47 2.60 8.52
CA GLN A 382 -0.49 2.17 7.51
C GLN A 382 -0.89 0.70 7.68
N ILE A 383 0.07 -0.19 7.90
CA ILE A 383 -0.18 -1.62 8.11
C ILE A 383 -0.99 -1.84 9.39
N ALA A 384 -0.63 -1.17 10.48
CA ALA A 384 -1.35 -1.25 11.75
C ALA A 384 -2.79 -0.76 11.62
N TYR A 385 -3.02 0.36 10.93
CA TYR A 385 -4.37 0.86 10.69
C TYR A 385 -5.20 -0.09 9.83
N ALA A 386 -4.67 -0.51 8.68
CA ALA A 386 -5.40 -1.40 7.77
C ALA A 386 -5.78 -2.72 8.48
N THR A 387 -4.84 -3.29 9.23
CA THR A 387 -5.08 -4.51 10.00
C THR A 387 -6.10 -4.29 11.12
N LEU A 388 -6.10 -3.13 11.78
CA LEU A 388 -7.07 -2.80 12.82
C LEU A 388 -8.48 -2.65 12.26
N VAL A 389 -8.63 -2.02 11.09
CA VAL A 389 -9.93 -1.95 10.40
C VAL A 389 -10.41 -3.34 9.98
N THR A 390 -9.53 -4.16 9.39
CA THR A 390 -9.86 -5.55 9.06
C THR A 390 -10.28 -6.35 10.28
N LEU A 391 -9.63 -6.16 11.43
CA LEU A 391 -10.06 -6.78 12.68
C LEU A 391 -11.47 -6.31 13.06
N GLY A 392 -11.74 -5.01 12.95
CA GLY A 392 -13.09 -4.45 13.16
C GLY A 392 -14.15 -5.09 12.27
N ASP A 393 -13.85 -5.26 10.98
CA ASP A 393 -14.75 -5.89 10.01
C ASP A 393 -15.00 -7.37 10.35
N VAL A 394 -13.95 -8.11 10.70
CA VAL A 394 -14.05 -9.52 11.12
C VAL A 394 -14.92 -9.64 12.37
N LEU A 395 -14.73 -8.77 13.36
CA LEU A 395 -15.55 -8.78 14.57
C LEU A 395 -17.01 -8.43 14.27
N THR A 396 -17.24 -7.40 13.46
CA THR A 396 -18.59 -6.93 13.10
C THR A 396 -19.36 -7.98 12.30
N ALA A 397 -18.70 -8.68 11.37
CA ALA A 397 -19.34 -9.67 10.51
C ALA A 397 -19.72 -10.97 11.23
N ASN A 398 -19.08 -11.28 12.37
CA ASN A 398 -19.18 -12.59 13.00
C ASN A 398 -19.78 -12.58 14.41
N MET A 399 -19.98 -11.41 15.01
CA MET A 399 -20.54 -11.33 16.37
C MET A 399 -22.02 -10.92 16.33
N PRO A 400 -22.91 -11.67 17.01
CA PRO A 400 -24.32 -11.32 17.11
C PRO A 400 -24.46 -10.04 17.91
N SER A 401 -24.77 -8.95 17.23
CA SER A 401 -24.92 -7.66 17.87
C SER A 401 -26.36 -7.43 18.32
N SER A 402 -26.50 -6.78 19.47
CA SER A 402 -27.65 -5.90 19.67
C SER A 402 -27.48 -4.72 18.70
N ALA A 403 -28.56 -4.28 18.05
CA ALA A 403 -28.51 -3.26 16.99
C ALA A 403 -27.89 -1.90 17.43
N GLU A 404 -27.64 -1.71 18.73
CA GLU A 404 -27.09 -0.49 19.32
C GLU A 404 -25.56 -0.51 19.48
N ASP A 405 -24.88 -1.66 19.33
CA ASP A 405 -23.44 -1.81 19.62
C ASP A 405 -22.51 -1.82 18.39
N HIS A 406 -23.07 -1.69 17.18
CA HIS A 406 -22.27 -1.65 15.94
C HIS A 406 -21.62 -0.29 15.71
N GLU A 407 -20.68 0.08 16.57
CA GLU A 407 -19.75 1.15 16.25
C GLU A 407 -18.67 0.62 15.28
N GLU A 408 -18.79 0.99 14.01
CA GLU A 408 -17.79 0.75 12.97
C GLU A 408 -16.40 1.19 13.47
N VAL A 409 -15.40 0.30 13.50
CA VAL A 409 -14.05 0.62 14.02
C VAL A 409 -13.39 1.70 13.18
N GLY A 410 -13.74 1.76 11.90
CA GLY A 410 -13.35 2.73 10.89
C GLY A 410 -13.64 2.10 9.54
N SER A 411 -13.45 2.84 8.45
CA SER A 411 -13.57 2.28 7.10
C SER A 411 -12.23 2.36 6.37
N LEU A 412 -11.97 1.36 5.52
CA LEU A 412 -10.83 1.36 4.62
C LEU A 412 -10.91 2.52 3.61
N ASP A 413 -12.10 2.98 3.23
CA ASP A 413 -12.26 4.14 2.36
C ASP A 413 -11.79 5.43 3.07
N THR A 414 -11.95 5.46 4.39
CA THR A 414 -11.52 6.59 5.24
C THR A 414 -10.00 6.60 5.44
N VAL A 415 -9.28 5.52 5.10
CA VAL A 415 -7.80 5.45 5.11
C VAL A 415 -7.19 6.55 4.25
N SER A 416 -7.80 6.85 3.10
CA SER A 416 -7.31 7.89 2.20
C SER A 416 -7.29 9.28 2.86
N SER A 417 -8.20 9.52 3.81
CA SER A 417 -8.25 10.75 4.63
C SER A 417 -7.27 10.71 5.81
N CYS A 418 -7.05 9.53 6.41
CA CYS A 418 -6.13 9.32 7.53
C CYS A 418 -4.67 9.12 7.10
N PHE A 419 -4.40 8.95 5.81
CA PHE A 419 -3.05 8.70 5.28
C PHE A 419 -2.86 9.44 3.96
N PRO A 420 -2.86 10.78 3.97
CA PRO A 420 -2.49 11.56 2.80
C PRO A 420 -1.05 11.25 2.41
N SER A 421 -0.71 11.42 1.13
CA SER A 421 0.61 11.10 0.52
C SER A 421 1.78 10.99 1.50
N GLY A 422 2.42 9.81 1.58
CA GLY A 422 3.53 9.57 2.52
C GLY A 422 4.68 10.58 2.39
N ARG A 423 4.92 11.12 1.18
CA ARG A 423 5.89 12.22 0.94
C ARG A 423 5.59 13.46 1.79
N ARG A 424 4.31 13.79 1.96
CA ARG A 424 3.86 14.97 2.69
C ARG A 424 4.05 14.81 4.19
N VAL A 425 3.63 13.65 4.69
CA VAL A 425 3.85 13.27 6.09
C VAL A 425 5.34 13.22 6.41
N HIS A 426 6.15 12.67 5.49
CA HIS A 426 7.61 12.64 5.61
C HIS A 426 8.23 14.04 5.68
N ARG A 427 7.89 14.95 4.75
CA ARG A 427 8.42 16.32 4.77
C ARG A 427 8.05 17.06 6.07
N LEU A 428 6.82 16.87 6.55
CA LEU A 428 6.39 17.45 7.82
C LEU A 428 7.13 16.83 9.01
N ALA A 429 7.34 15.52 9.00
CA ALA A 429 8.11 14.81 10.01
C ALA A 429 9.56 15.29 10.06
N VAL A 430 10.21 15.49 8.91
CA VAL A 430 11.56 16.08 8.84
C VAL A 430 11.59 17.46 9.49
N ARG A 431 10.60 18.32 9.21
CA ARG A 431 10.51 19.63 9.88
C ARG A 431 10.38 19.48 11.40
N LEU A 432 9.49 18.61 11.86
CA LEU A 432 9.24 18.38 13.29
C LEU A 432 10.45 17.74 14.00
N ASP A 433 11.27 16.96 13.30
CA ASP A 433 12.44 16.30 13.87
C ASP A 433 13.50 17.28 14.40
N HIS A 434 13.60 18.46 13.76
CA HIS A 434 14.52 19.54 14.16
C HIS A 434 14.08 20.31 15.42
N LEU A 435 12.90 20.00 15.96
CA LEU A 435 12.31 20.66 17.11
C LEU A 435 12.33 19.72 18.32
N SER A 436 12.38 20.31 19.52
CA SER A 436 12.19 19.53 20.76
C SER A 436 10.77 18.98 20.86
N GLU A 437 10.56 17.94 21.67
CA GLU A 437 9.23 17.31 21.84
C GLU A 437 8.12 18.33 22.18
N VAL A 438 8.41 19.29 23.07
CA VAL A 438 7.45 20.33 23.48
C VAL A 438 7.14 21.31 22.34
N GLU A 439 8.14 21.63 21.51
CA GLU A 439 7.98 22.55 20.39
C GLU A 439 7.25 21.93 19.20
N ARG A 440 7.33 20.61 19.02
CA ARG A 440 6.66 19.92 17.90
C ARG A 440 5.16 20.11 17.92
N GLU A 441 4.50 19.92 19.07
CA GLU A 441 3.05 20.11 19.17
C GLU A 441 2.64 21.57 18.95
N LYS A 442 3.44 22.49 19.49
CA LYS A 442 3.25 23.93 19.32
C LYS A 442 3.37 24.32 17.85
N GLU A 443 4.38 23.82 17.15
CA GLU A 443 4.59 24.02 15.71
C GLU A 443 3.41 23.50 14.90
N VAL A 444 2.86 22.33 15.27
CA VAL A 444 1.66 21.79 14.61
C VAL A 444 0.47 22.74 14.75
N CYS A 445 0.23 23.22 15.97
CA CYS A 445 -0.96 24.01 16.27
C CYS A 445 -0.86 25.47 15.81
N GLU A 446 0.30 26.10 15.95
CA GLU A 446 0.49 27.54 15.73
C GLU A 446 1.02 27.88 14.33
N VAL A 447 1.67 26.93 13.64
CA VAL A 447 2.28 27.19 12.33
C VAL A 447 1.69 26.30 11.25
N ILE A 448 1.66 24.99 11.47
CA ILE A 448 1.26 24.02 10.44
C ILE A 448 -0.24 24.11 10.18
N PHE A 449 -1.11 24.02 11.19
CA PHE A 449 -2.56 24.11 10.98
C PHE A 449 -3.02 25.44 10.36
N PRO A 450 -2.58 26.62 10.83
CA PRO A 450 -2.97 27.88 10.22
C PRO A 450 -2.58 27.99 8.75
N ARG A 451 -1.51 27.31 8.32
CA ARG A 451 -1.09 27.28 6.92
C ARG A 451 -1.80 26.18 6.12
N LEU A 452 -1.95 24.97 6.68
CA LEU A 452 -2.69 23.86 6.06
C LEU A 452 -4.16 24.19 5.82
N LEU A 453 -4.76 24.92 6.76
CA LEU A 453 -6.16 25.33 6.76
C LEU A 453 -6.31 26.80 6.37
N GLY A 454 -5.21 27.46 5.98
CA GLY A 454 -5.11 28.89 5.74
C GLY A 454 -5.67 29.37 4.41
N ARG A 455 -5.76 30.71 4.28
CA ARG A 455 -6.37 31.44 3.17
C ARG A 455 -5.77 31.06 1.80
N THR A 456 -6.51 30.23 1.07
CA THR A 456 -6.49 30.27 -0.39
C THR A 456 -7.34 31.46 -0.82
N SER A 457 -6.79 32.30 -1.71
CA SER A 457 -7.18 33.66 -2.14
C SER A 457 -8.69 33.98 -2.36
N MET A 458 -9.60 33.01 -2.28
CA MET A 458 -11.02 33.18 -2.65
C MET A 458 -12.03 32.91 -1.53
N ARG A 459 -11.68 32.21 -0.44
CA ARG A 459 -12.56 32.04 0.74
C ARG A 459 -11.74 31.93 2.02
N SER A 460 -11.90 32.90 2.92
CA SER A 460 -11.34 32.78 4.27
C SER A 460 -12.03 31.61 4.98
N PHE A 461 -11.29 30.55 5.30
CA PHE A 461 -11.79 29.61 6.30
C PHE A 461 -12.07 30.37 7.58
N SER A 462 -13.20 30.03 8.20
CA SER A 462 -13.55 30.62 9.48
C SER A 462 -12.53 30.16 10.52
N GLN A 463 -12.20 31.07 11.44
CA GLN A 463 -11.41 30.76 12.64
C GLN A 463 -11.96 29.55 13.42
N LEU A 464 -13.24 29.22 13.20
CA LEU A 464 -13.93 28.02 13.67
C LEU A 464 -13.34 26.70 13.12
N VAL A 465 -12.93 26.64 11.85
CA VAL A 465 -12.33 25.42 11.27
C VAL A 465 -10.97 25.15 11.88
N LEU A 466 -10.15 26.21 11.99
CA LEU A 466 -8.84 26.13 12.63
C LEU A 466 -8.96 25.73 14.11
N SER A 467 -9.87 26.37 14.86
CA SER A 467 -10.09 26.02 16.27
C SER A 467 -10.60 24.59 16.45
N ARG A 468 -11.46 24.10 15.54
CA ARG A 468 -11.90 22.71 15.52
C ARG A 468 -10.77 21.73 15.22
N ALA A 469 -9.90 22.03 14.25
CA ALA A 469 -8.74 21.19 13.95
C ALA A 469 -7.76 21.10 15.11
N ILE A 470 -7.41 22.24 15.73
CA ILE A 470 -6.55 22.28 16.92
C ILE A 470 -7.21 21.49 18.06
N SER A 471 -8.48 21.74 18.35
CA SER A 471 -9.21 21.03 19.43
C SER A 471 -9.24 19.51 19.21
N THR A 472 -9.57 19.06 18.00
CA THR A 472 -9.60 17.63 17.65
C THR A 472 -8.20 17.01 17.75
N TYR A 473 -7.17 17.69 17.23
CA TYR A 473 -5.79 17.21 17.29
C TYR A 473 -5.31 17.07 18.73
N THR A 474 -5.54 18.08 19.57
CA THR A 474 -5.17 18.03 20.98
C THR A 474 -5.91 16.89 21.72
N LYS A 475 -7.18 16.61 21.38
CA LYS A 475 -7.90 15.45 21.92
C LYS A 475 -7.26 14.14 21.49
N VAL A 476 -6.91 14.01 20.22
CA VAL A 476 -6.20 12.83 19.66
C VAL A 476 -4.88 12.57 20.41
N ILE A 477 -4.04 13.59 20.57
CA ILE A 477 -2.74 13.48 21.26
C ILE A 477 -2.92 13.08 22.73
N ARG A 478 -3.79 13.79 23.47
CA ARG A 478 -4.05 13.46 24.88
C ARG A 478 -4.60 12.06 25.07
N PHE A 479 -5.48 11.62 24.16
CA PHE A 479 -6.06 10.29 24.21
C PHE A 479 -4.98 9.22 24.00
N LEU A 480 -4.11 9.40 23.01
CA LEU A 480 -2.99 8.50 22.74
C LEU A 480 -1.95 8.47 23.88
N ASP A 481 -1.58 9.63 24.41
CA ASP A 481 -0.69 9.72 25.59
C ASP A 481 -1.30 9.03 26.82
N GLY A 482 -2.62 9.08 26.97
CA GLY A 482 -3.35 8.33 27.99
C GLY A 482 -3.10 6.83 27.88
N TYR A 483 -3.24 6.26 26.67
CA TYR A 483 -2.95 4.85 26.42
C TYR A 483 -1.49 4.47 26.74
N LEU A 484 -0.54 5.28 26.30
CA LEU A 484 0.88 5.03 26.55
C LEU A 484 1.20 5.04 28.06
N LYS A 485 0.55 5.93 28.84
CA LYS A 485 0.70 5.98 30.30
C LYS A 485 0.06 4.78 30.99
N ASP A 486 -1.14 4.39 30.58
CA ASP A 486 -1.85 3.25 31.18
C ASP A 486 -1.10 1.93 30.92
N GLN A 487 -0.52 1.77 29.73
CA GLN A 487 0.32 0.61 29.41
C GLN A 487 1.56 0.53 30.32
N LYS A 488 2.25 1.64 30.56
CA LYS A 488 3.42 1.68 31.45
C LYS A 488 3.06 1.27 32.88
N LYS A 489 1.90 1.71 33.39
CA LYS A 489 1.39 1.31 34.70
C LYS A 489 1.10 -0.19 34.76
N ALA A 490 0.44 -0.74 33.73
CA ALA A 490 0.15 -2.16 33.65
C ALA A 490 1.45 -3.00 33.65
N SER A 491 2.43 -2.65 32.83
CA SER A 491 3.73 -3.34 32.80
C SER A 491 4.51 -3.25 34.12
N ALA A 492 4.44 -2.11 34.83
CA ALA A 492 5.04 -1.98 36.15
C ALA A 492 4.38 -2.88 37.20
N SER A 493 3.05 -3.06 37.14
CA SER A 493 2.33 -3.93 38.08
C SER A 493 2.62 -5.42 37.89
N THR A 494 2.82 -5.88 36.66
CA THR A 494 3.13 -7.29 36.35
C THR A 494 4.54 -7.71 36.79
N LEU A 495 5.45 -6.77 36.98
CA LEU A 495 6.82 -7.05 37.46
C LEU A 495 6.91 -7.20 38.99
N VAL A 496 5.85 -6.84 39.73
CA VAL A 496 5.82 -6.89 41.21
C VAL A 496 5.10 -8.15 41.72
N THR A 497 4.39 -8.86 40.84
CA THR A 497 3.74 -10.16 41.08
C THR A 497 4.57 -11.28 40.51
#